data_AF-A0A2W0ACZ3-F1
#
_entry.id   AF-A0A2W0ACZ3-F1
#
_cell.length_a   1.000
_cell.length_b   1.000
_cell.length_c   1.000
_cell.angle_alpha   90.00
_cell.angle_beta   90.00
_cell.angle_gamma   90.00
#
_symmetry.space_group_name_H-M   'P 1'
#
loop_
_entity.id
_entity.type
_entity.pdbx_description
1 polymer ?
#
loop_
_entity_poly.entity_id
_entity_poly.type
_entity_poly.pdbx_seq_one_letter_code
_entity_poly.pdbx_strand_id
1 'polypeptide(L)'
;MRRSAISIGSNIADGRGRNGDPAFQRFIWIAMGLMAELEYQLLLSRDVEYLKPKNYEELLRSISEVGRMFAAPRLKVKAASVVTK
;
A
#
# COMPACT_ATOMS: atom_id res chain seq x y z
N MET A 1 -10.50 9.30 -3.84
CA MET A 1 -9.87 9.43 -2.50
C MET A 1 -10.47 8.48 -1.47
N ARG A 2 -11.73 8.68 -1.00
CA ARG A 2 -12.36 7.79 0.00
C ARG A 2 -12.30 6.30 -0.36
N ARG A 3 -12.64 5.96 -1.61
CA ARG A 3 -12.55 4.59 -2.13
C ARG A 3 -11.13 4.03 -2.05
N SER A 4 -10.13 4.77 -2.55
CA SER A 4 -8.73 4.33 -2.54
C SER A 4 -8.22 4.13 -1.11
N ALA A 5 -8.51 5.06 -0.19
CA ALA A 5 -8.12 4.97 1.23
C ALA A 5 -8.70 3.72 1.91
N ILE A 6 -10.01 3.45 1.74
CA ILE A 6 -10.66 2.26 2.31
C ILE A 6 -10.10 0.99 1.66
N SER A 7 -9.93 1.00 0.33
CA SER A 7 -9.47 -0.16 -0.42
C SER A 7 -8.04 -0.58 -0.09
N ILE A 8 -7.16 0.36 0.30
CA ILE A 8 -5.81 0.04 0.80
C ILE A 8 -5.94 -0.87 2.03
N GLY A 9 -6.72 -0.45 3.03
CA GLY A 9 -6.95 -1.24 4.25
C GLY A 9 -7.60 -2.59 3.97
N SER A 10 -8.63 -2.62 3.11
CA SER A 10 -9.31 -3.86 2.73
C SER A 10 -8.37 -4.86 2.04
N ASN A 11 -7.51 -4.41 1.11
CA ASN A 11 -6.56 -5.31 0.45
C ASN A 11 -5.51 -5.87 1.43
N ILE A 12 -5.01 -5.04 2.37
CA ILE A 12 -4.09 -5.51 3.41
C ILE A 12 -4.76 -6.60 4.28
N ALA A 13 -6.00 -6.36 4.71
CA ALA A 13 -6.76 -7.30 5.54
C ALA A 13 -7.07 -8.61 4.80
N ASP A 14 -7.56 -8.52 3.55
CA ASP A 14 -7.85 -9.68 2.70
C ASP A 14 -6.60 -10.50 2.40
N GLY A 15 -5.50 -9.81 2.11
CA GLY A 15 -4.20 -10.45 1.91
C GLY A 15 -3.78 -11.26 3.13
N ARG A 16 -3.95 -10.71 4.34
CA ARG A 16 -3.62 -11.40 5.59
C ARG A 16 -4.54 -12.59 5.86
N GLY A 17 -5.80 -12.50 5.47
CA GLY A 17 -6.78 -13.59 5.59
C GLY A 17 -6.58 -14.74 4.60
N ARG A 18 -5.73 -14.57 3.59
CA ARG A 18 -5.40 -15.62 2.60
C ARG A 18 -4.19 -16.41 3.06
N ASN A 19 -4.30 -17.74 3.06
CA ASN A 19 -3.18 -18.63 3.36
C ASN A 19 -2.17 -18.63 2.20
N GLY A 20 -0.92 -18.26 2.47
CA GLY A 20 0.22 -18.39 1.56
C GLY A 20 0.87 -17.07 1.13
N ASP A 21 2.20 -17.05 1.15
CA ASP A 21 3.03 -15.88 0.80
C ASP A 21 2.71 -15.26 -0.58
N PRO A 22 2.43 -16.03 -1.66
CA PRO A 22 2.15 -15.45 -2.98
C PRO A 22 0.82 -14.68 -3.03
N ALA A 23 -0.20 -15.18 -2.33
CA ALA A 23 -1.50 -14.52 -2.28
C ALA A 23 -1.38 -13.22 -1.49
N PHE A 24 -0.73 -13.25 -0.31
CA PHE A 24 -0.50 -12.05 0.49
C PHE A 24 0.26 -10.98 -0.30
N GLN A 25 1.35 -11.36 -0.98
CA GLN A 25 2.13 -10.42 -1.81
C GLN A 25 1.28 -9.74 -2.88
N ARG A 26 0.43 -10.47 -3.59
CA ARG A 26 -0.46 -9.89 -4.61
C ARG A 26 -1.35 -8.78 -4.03
N PHE A 27 -1.95 -9.02 -2.87
CA PHE A 27 -2.81 -8.03 -2.22
C PHE A 27 -2.01 -6.81 -1.73
N ILE A 28 -0.78 -7.00 -1.24
CA ILE A 28 0.12 -5.88 -0.90
C ILE A 28 0.48 -5.05 -2.14
N TRP A 29 0.77 -5.68 -3.28
CA TRP A 29 1.02 -4.96 -4.54
C TRP A 29 -0.19 -4.12 -4.98
N ILE A 30 -1.41 -4.66 -4.84
CA ILE A 30 -2.64 -3.91 -5.12
C ILE A 30 -2.76 -2.72 -4.18
N ALA A 31 -2.53 -2.90 -2.88
CA ALA A 31 -2.55 -1.82 -1.90
C ALA A 31 -1.52 -0.73 -2.22
N MET A 32 -0.31 -1.10 -2.69
CA MET A 32 0.72 -0.15 -3.12
C MET A 32 0.31 0.67 -4.34
N GLY A 33 -0.31 0.05 -5.35
CA GLY A 33 -0.86 0.78 -6.50
C GLY A 33 -1.94 1.80 -6.09
N LEU A 34 -2.83 1.40 -5.18
CA LEU A 34 -3.87 2.29 -4.66
C LEU A 34 -3.33 3.44 -3.80
N MET A 35 -2.20 3.23 -3.10
CA MET A 35 -1.48 4.31 -2.40
C MET A 35 -0.97 5.35 -3.39
N ALA A 36 -0.31 4.93 -4.47
CA ALA A 36 0.18 5.86 -5.51
C ALA A 36 -0.96 6.66 -6.15
N GLU A 37 -2.12 6.04 -6.42
CA GLU A 37 -3.30 6.76 -6.88
C GLU A 37 -3.79 7.82 -5.87
N LEU A 38 -3.78 7.49 -4.58
CA LEU A 38 -4.22 8.40 -3.53
C LEU A 38 -3.24 9.58 -3.35
N GLU A 39 -1.93 9.33 -3.44
CA GLU A 39 -0.90 10.38 -3.43
C GLU A 39 -1.11 11.37 -4.58
N TYR A 40 -1.35 10.87 -5.80
CA TYR A 40 -1.67 11.72 -6.94
C TYR A 40 -2.95 12.54 -6.72
N GLN A 41 -4.01 11.91 -6.20
CA GLN A 41 -5.27 12.62 -5.91
C GLN A 41 -5.07 13.72 -4.84
N LEU A 42 -4.23 13.49 -3.84
CA LEU A 42 -3.88 14.49 -2.83
C LEU A 42 -3.08 15.65 -3.44
N LEU A 43 -2.12 15.33 -4.30
CA LEU A 43 -1.32 16.31 -5.04
C LEU A 43 -2.23 17.22 -5.88
N LEU A 44 -3.08 16.63 -6.70
CA LEU A 44 -4.04 17.36 -7.52
C LEU A 44 -4.98 18.22 -6.67
N SER A 45 -5.50 17.66 -5.57
CA SER A 45 -6.42 18.39 -4.66
C SER A 45 -5.74 19.59 -4.00
N ARG A 46 -4.43 19.51 -3.72
CA ARG A 46 -3.63 20.65 -3.24
C ARG A 46 -3.47 21.70 -4.33
N ASP A 47 -3.14 21.26 -5.55
CA ASP A 47 -2.84 22.17 -6.67
C ASP A 47 -4.08 22.98 -7.12
N VAL A 48 -5.27 22.42 -6.96
CA VAL A 48 -6.55 23.13 -7.19
C VAL A 48 -7.13 23.79 -5.93
N GLU A 49 -6.30 23.94 -4.88
CA GLU A 49 -6.62 24.61 -3.62
C GLU A 49 -7.79 24.01 -2.80
N TYR A 50 -8.24 22.80 -3.13
CA TYR A 50 -9.24 22.07 -2.33
C TYR A 50 -8.66 21.48 -1.04
N LEU A 51 -7.33 21.39 -0.94
CA LEU A 51 -6.61 20.86 0.21
C LEU A 51 -5.52 21.83 0.66
N LYS A 52 -5.60 22.28 1.92
CA LYS A 52 -4.57 23.14 2.52
C LYS A 52 -3.21 22.43 2.56
N PRO A 53 -2.08 23.15 2.35
CA PRO A 53 -0.74 22.54 2.36
C PRO A 53 -0.44 21.72 3.62
N LYS A 54 -0.82 22.22 4.80
CA LYS A 54 -0.65 21.49 6.07
C LYS A 54 -1.35 20.13 6.06
N ASN A 55 -2.62 20.09 5.62
CA ASN A 55 -3.40 18.86 5.55
C ASN A 55 -2.83 17.90 4.49
N TYR A 56 -2.37 18.44 3.36
CA TYR A 56 -1.68 17.65 2.33
C TYR A 56 -0.44 16.95 2.90
N GLU A 57 0.43 17.68 3.61
CA GLU A 57 1.64 17.10 4.19
C GLU A 57 1.34 16.06 5.28
N GLU A 58 0.34 16.30 6.12
CA GLU A 58 -0.11 15.33 7.14
C GLU A 58 -0.62 14.04 6.48
N LEU A 59 -1.47 14.15 5.45
CA LEU A 59 -2.00 12.99 4.73
C LEU A 59 -0.89 12.24 3.96
N LEU A 60 0.03 12.95 3.32
CA LEU A 60 1.16 12.35 2.60
C LEU A 60 2.11 11.61 3.56
N ARG A 61 2.37 12.17 4.75
CA ARG A 61 3.13 11.50 5.81
C ARG A 61 2.48 10.18 6.23
N SER A 62 1.17 10.18 6.45
CA SER A 62 0.42 8.98 6.81
C SER A 62 0.50 7.89 5.72
N ILE A 63 0.37 8.26 4.45
CA ILE A 63 0.51 7.30 3.34
C ILE A 63 1.95 6.74 3.28
N SER A 64 2.95 7.61 3.42
CA SER A 64 4.36 7.21 3.41
C SER A 64 4.70 6.26 4.57
N GLU A 65 4.09 6.45 5.74
CA GLU A 65 4.24 5.55 6.88
C GLU A 65 3.70 4.15 6.58
N VAL A 66 2.48 4.06 6.05
CA VAL A 66 1.88 2.79 5.62
C VAL A 66 2.73 2.12 4.53
N GLY A 67 3.21 2.89 3.54
CA GLY A 67 4.10 2.38 2.50
C GLY A 67 5.39 1.78 3.05
N ARG A 68 6.02 2.42 4.05
CA ARG A 68 7.23 1.90 4.70
C ARG A 68 7.02 0.59 5.43
N MET A 69 5.83 0.34 6.00
CA MET A 69 5.52 -0.94 6.65
C MET A 69 5.63 -2.13 5.67
N PHE A 70 5.38 -1.90 4.37
CA PHE A 70 5.44 -2.92 3.32
C PHE A 70 6.73 -2.88 2.51
N ALA A 71 7.42 -1.74 2.45
CA ALA A 71 8.76 -1.64 1.86
C ALA A 71 9.87 -2.24 2.76
N ALA A 72 9.64 -2.35 4.07
CA ALA A 72 10.65 -2.76 5.05
C ALA A 72 10.90 -4.28 5.20
N PRO A 73 9.96 -5.22 4.97
CA PRO A 73 10.31 -6.60 4.77
C PRO A 73 10.43 -6.84 3.27
N ARG A 74 11.66 -6.81 2.76
CA ARG A 74 12.04 -7.80 1.76
C ARG A 74 11.66 -9.14 2.35
N LEU A 75 10.49 -9.65 1.98
CA LEU A 75 10.00 -10.95 2.38
C LEU A 75 11.12 -11.93 2.06
N LYS A 76 11.87 -12.36 3.09
CA LYS A 76 12.72 -13.54 3.05
C LYS A 76 11.78 -14.74 2.97
N VAL A 77 11.05 -14.86 1.86
CA VAL A 77 10.51 -16.16 1.46
C VAL A 77 11.76 -16.94 1.10
N LYS A 78 12.25 -17.74 2.05
CA LYS A 78 13.24 -18.77 1.73
C LYS A 78 12.61 -19.60 0.62
N ALA A 79 13.16 -19.48 -0.59
CA ALA A 79 12.90 -20.45 -1.65
C ALA A 79 13.26 -21.81 -1.05
N ALA A 80 12.24 -22.63 -0.75
CA ALA A 80 12.45 -24.01 -0.40
C ALA A 80 13.08 -24.67 -1.63
N SER A 81 14.35 -25.01 -1.50
CA SER A 81 15.10 -25.82 -2.45
C SER A 81 14.41 -27.17 -2.59
N VAL A 82 13.60 -27.33 -3.63
CA VAL A 82 13.21 -28.66 -4.13
C VAL A 82 14.38 -29.12 -4.99
N VAL A 83 15.33 -29.80 -4.33
CA VAL A 83 16.33 -30.61 -5.02
C VAL A 83 15.62 -31.88 -5.46
N THR A 84 15.44 -31.96 -6.78
CA THR A 84 15.06 -33.14 -7.54
C THR A 84 16.00 -34.31 -7.20
N LYS A 85 15.43 -35.46 -6.85
CA LYS A 85 16.10 -36.75 -7.01
C LYS A 85 15.94 -37.22 -8.45
#